data_AF-A0A7X2NUS7-F1
#
_entry.id   AF-A0A7X2NUS7-F1
#
_cell.length_a   1.000
_cell.length_b   1.000
_cell.length_c   1.000
_cell.angle_alpha   90.00
_cell.angle_beta   90.00
_cell.angle_gamma   90.00
#
_symmetry.space_group_name_H-M   'P 1'
#
loop_
_entity.id
_entity.type
_entity.pdbx_description
1 polymer ?
#
loop_
_entity_poly.entity_id
_entity_poly.type
_entity_poly.pdbx_seq_one_letter_code
_entity_poly.pdbx_strand_id
1 'polypeptide(L)'
;MGKHNIVKVDMASGSRSYNRFELQTSQSLHMALQLYDEVNFLLIMDHYDDITIFDLDSEPLAVSYYQVKTSNHTVTIDSVIKNEWISKLYEQLKRPNDWIVREIGLITNMPISVKFDVPTEKGKTIHRSDDLTAPKTEFSSLYQTVQDKIKADISAKCNIPVENIDISKFAHLHTTLTIERHRDLVEHEMTNFLYDKYPEIKIDTVKAIYRSVVEILTRQQSNERIPANASFEDVKKYKGFSKGEFKRIIDRAILFSIPEIEDVLKYIGIGMRDKESMPVGWAYSRIISDSGKRGNESFSALFRNTIEKIRIKPYKGIGSPWEYAHEIEQEVIKNDPMLCVPYTDDYISVLVICLMINISRAQISLSKDSNQ
;
A
#
# COMPACT_ATOMS: atom_id res chain seq x y z
N MET A 1 -25.24 15.61 51.48
CA MET A 1 -25.78 14.89 50.30
C MET A 1 -24.69 14.82 49.24
N GLY A 2 -24.09 13.65 49.05
CA GLY A 2 -23.01 13.45 48.08
C GLY A 2 -23.52 13.49 46.64
N LYS A 3 -22.78 14.16 45.76
CA LYS A 3 -23.01 14.11 44.31
C LYS A 3 -22.73 12.70 43.83
N HIS A 4 -23.77 11.96 43.44
CA HIS A 4 -23.60 10.74 42.66
C HIS A 4 -23.03 11.12 41.29
N ASN A 5 -21.78 10.74 41.04
CA ASN A 5 -21.22 10.74 39.69
C ASN A 5 -21.98 9.68 38.87
N ILE A 6 -22.81 10.14 37.94
CA ILE A 6 -23.40 9.27 36.93
C ILE A 6 -22.26 8.82 36.02
N VAL A 7 -21.84 7.58 36.16
CA VAL A 7 -20.88 6.94 35.25
C VAL A 7 -21.55 6.83 33.88
N LYS A 8 -21.13 7.68 32.94
CA LYS A 8 -21.65 7.67 31.57
C LYS A 8 -21.03 6.47 30.84
N VAL A 9 -21.86 5.49 30.49
CA VAL A 9 -21.43 4.33 29.71
C VAL A 9 -21.00 4.80 28.32
N ASP A 10 -19.75 4.54 27.94
CA ASP A 10 -19.24 4.83 26.60
C ASP A 10 -19.65 3.70 25.65
N MET A 11 -20.55 4.02 24.72
CA MET A 11 -21.05 3.07 23.72
C MET A 11 -20.31 3.16 22.37
N ALA A 12 -19.37 4.10 22.21
CA ALA A 12 -18.74 4.40 20.92
C ALA A 12 -17.21 4.19 20.89
N SER A 13 -16.57 3.95 22.04
CA SER A 13 -15.11 3.74 22.14
C SER A 13 -14.60 2.62 21.23
N GLY A 14 -15.31 1.48 21.19
CA GLY A 14 -14.96 0.34 20.35
C GLY A 14 -14.95 0.70 18.86
N SER A 15 -16.07 1.22 18.33
CA SER A 15 -16.18 1.61 16.92
C SER A 15 -15.21 2.73 16.54
N ARG A 16 -14.97 3.69 17.43
CA ARG A 16 -13.98 4.76 17.20
C ARG A 16 -12.56 4.22 17.10
N SER A 17 -12.21 3.26 17.94
CA SER A 17 -10.89 2.62 17.92
C SER A 17 -10.73 1.84 16.62
N TYR A 18 -11.72 1.03 16.26
CA TYR A 18 -11.74 0.28 15.01
C TYR A 18 -11.55 1.17 13.77
N ASN A 19 -12.33 2.25 13.64
CA ASN A 19 -12.21 3.18 12.50
C ASN A 19 -10.85 3.86 12.44
N ARG A 20 -10.22 4.16 13.58
CA ARG A 20 -8.86 4.72 13.62
C ARG A 20 -7.83 3.73 13.10
N PHE A 21 -7.92 2.47 13.51
CA PHE A 21 -7.03 1.42 13.03
C PHE A 21 -7.16 1.26 11.51
N GLU A 22 -8.37 1.23 10.98
CA GLU A 22 -8.55 1.09 9.53
C GLU A 22 -8.13 2.32 8.72
N LEU A 23 -8.29 3.53 9.29
CA LEU A 23 -7.77 4.74 8.65
C LEU A 23 -6.24 4.70 8.57
N GLN A 24 -5.56 4.21 9.60
CA GLN A 24 -4.11 4.00 9.57
C GLN A 24 -3.71 2.97 8.49
N THR A 25 -4.46 1.88 8.32
CA THR A 25 -4.27 0.94 7.19
C THR A 25 -4.42 1.66 5.83
N SER A 26 -5.46 2.49 5.70
CA SER A 26 -5.73 3.23 4.46
C SER A 26 -4.66 4.27 4.18
N GLN A 27 -4.21 4.98 5.21
CA GLN A 27 -3.10 5.93 5.13
C GLN A 27 -1.80 5.25 4.72
N SER A 28 -1.55 4.03 5.20
CA SER A 28 -0.36 3.26 4.84
C SER A 28 -0.38 2.90 3.35
N LEU A 29 -1.53 2.49 2.81
CA LEU A 29 -1.68 2.25 1.38
C LEU A 29 -1.53 3.55 0.57
N HIS A 30 -2.14 4.66 1.00
CA HIS A 30 -1.98 5.97 0.37
C HIS A 30 -0.49 6.36 0.23
N MET A 31 0.28 6.19 1.31
CA MET A 31 1.72 6.46 1.30
C MET A 31 2.48 5.45 0.43
N ALA A 32 2.10 4.16 0.43
CA ALA A 32 2.70 3.16 -0.45
C ALA A 32 2.55 3.52 -1.94
N LEU A 33 1.39 4.05 -2.33
CA LEU A 33 1.13 4.51 -3.71
C LEU A 33 2.02 5.70 -4.06
N GLN A 34 2.13 6.70 -3.18
CA GLN A 34 2.97 7.88 -3.38
C GLN A 34 4.47 7.54 -3.49
N LEU A 35 4.91 6.51 -2.76
CA LEU A 35 6.31 6.10 -2.71
C LEU A 35 6.67 5.05 -3.79
N TYR A 36 5.67 4.49 -4.49
CA TYR A 36 5.86 3.32 -5.33
C TYR A 36 6.90 3.54 -6.42
N ASP A 37 6.88 4.69 -7.09
CA ASP A 37 7.83 5.00 -8.16
C ASP A 37 9.11 5.67 -7.65
N GLU A 38 9.08 6.25 -6.45
CA GLU A 38 10.17 7.09 -5.92
C GLU A 38 11.27 6.30 -5.19
N VAL A 39 10.89 5.27 -4.41
CA VAL A 39 11.83 4.61 -3.49
C VAL A 39 11.56 3.10 -3.36
N ASN A 40 12.54 2.35 -2.86
CA ASN A 40 12.36 0.92 -2.53
C ASN A 40 11.88 0.75 -1.08
N PHE A 41 10.68 1.25 -0.81
CA PHE A 41 10.20 1.35 0.57
C PHE A 41 9.95 -0.01 1.26
N LEU A 42 10.08 0.02 2.58
CA LEU A 42 9.50 -0.94 3.52
C LEU A 42 8.65 -0.20 4.55
N LEU A 43 7.34 -0.44 4.54
CA LEU A 43 6.44 0.02 5.60
C LEU A 43 6.51 -0.95 6.77
N ILE A 44 6.64 -0.44 7.99
CA ILE A 44 6.40 -1.19 9.23
C ILE A 44 5.16 -0.61 9.91
N MET A 45 4.17 -1.47 10.13
CA MET A 45 2.89 -1.11 10.74
C MET A 45 3.00 -1.21 12.26
N ASP A 46 2.57 -0.20 13.02
CA ASP A 46 2.27 -0.32 14.47
C ASP A 46 3.33 -1.08 15.30
N HIS A 47 4.58 -0.63 15.24
CA HIS A 47 5.68 -1.18 16.04
C HIS A 47 6.64 -0.10 16.54
N TYR A 48 7.24 0.67 15.63
CA TYR A 48 8.11 1.78 16.00
C TYR A 48 7.32 3.08 16.23
N ASP A 49 6.30 3.31 15.39
CA ASP A 49 5.23 4.29 15.52
C ASP A 49 3.98 3.75 14.77
N ASP A 50 2.94 4.56 14.59
CA ASP A 50 1.73 4.15 13.84
C ASP A 50 2.11 3.65 12.43
N ILE A 51 2.93 4.42 11.70
CA ILE A 51 3.49 4.02 10.40
C ILE A 51 4.97 4.37 10.39
N THR A 52 5.84 3.42 10.04
CA THR A 52 7.27 3.66 9.86
C THR A 52 7.69 3.27 8.45
N ILE A 53 8.56 4.06 7.83
CA ILE A 53 8.98 3.86 6.45
C ILE A 53 10.50 3.83 6.39
N PHE A 54 11.03 2.70 5.93
CA PHE A 54 12.43 2.55 5.57
C PHE A 54 12.62 2.77 4.07
N ASP A 55 13.77 3.30 3.69
CA ASP A 55 14.13 3.57 2.29
C ASP A 55 14.57 2.31 1.52
N LEU A 56 14.98 1.26 2.24
CA LEU A 56 15.35 -0.06 1.74
C LEU A 56 14.77 -1.15 2.63
N ASP A 57 14.51 -2.33 2.05
CA ASP A 57 13.88 -3.44 2.75
C ASP A 57 14.86 -4.40 3.44
N SER A 58 16.14 -4.42 3.07
CA SER A 58 17.15 -5.37 3.59
C SER A 58 18.24 -4.69 4.42
N GLU A 59 18.73 -3.54 3.97
CA GLU A 59 19.76 -2.75 4.66
C GLU A 59 19.34 -1.28 4.67
N PRO A 60 18.33 -0.91 5.49
CA PRO A 60 17.86 0.47 5.55
C PRO A 60 18.95 1.43 6.01
N LEU A 61 19.07 2.56 5.30
CA LEU A 61 19.96 3.65 5.68
C LEU A 61 19.17 4.73 6.41
N ALA A 62 17.95 4.98 5.95
CA ALA A 62 17.09 6.04 6.45
C ALA A 62 15.72 5.53 6.89
N VAL A 63 15.16 6.22 7.87
CA VAL A 63 13.85 5.91 8.45
C VAL A 63 13.01 7.17 8.62
N SER A 64 11.72 7.06 8.34
CA SER A 64 10.73 8.08 8.62
C SER A 64 9.65 7.52 9.56
N TYR A 65 9.31 8.27 10.61
CA TYR A 65 8.31 7.88 11.60
C TYR A 65 7.07 8.75 11.48
N TYR A 66 5.89 8.14 11.50
CA TYR A 66 4.64 8.85 11.33
C TYR A 66 3.63 8.45 12.39
N GLN A 67 3.03 9.45 13.01
CA GLN A 67 1.91 9.28 13.91
C GLN A 67 0.62 9.79 13.25
N VAL A 68 -0.41 8.95 13.22
CA VAL A 68 -1.71 9.25 12.62
C VAL A 68 -2.67 9.71 13.71
N LYS A 69 -3.29 10.88 13.52
CA LYS A 69 -4.26 11.44 14.46
C LYS A 69 -5.51 11.91 13.72
N THR A 70 -6.65 11.42 14.16
CA THR A 70 -7.93 11.69 13.52
C THR A 70 -8.88 12.47 14.42
N SER A 71 -9.64 13.38 13.83
CA SER A 71 -10.59 14.25 14.53
C SER A 71 -11.77 14.62 13.63
N ASN A 72 -12.96 14.74 14.23
CA ASN A 72 -14.14 15.38 13.62
C ASN A 72 -14.29 16.86 14.02
N HIS A 73 -13.31 17.37 14.78
CA HIS A 73 -13.27 18.72 15.30
C HIS A 73 -11.99 19.40 14.87
N THR A 74 -11.99 20.74 14.89
CA THR A 74 -10.79 21.55 14.64
C THR A 74 -9.64 21.08 15.54
N VAL A 75 -8.51 20.83 14.91
CA VAL A 75 -7.24 20.56 15.59
C VAL A 75 -6.48 21.88 15.65
N THR A 76 -6.05 22.30 16.83
CA THR A 76 -5.19 23.48 16.98
C THR A 76 -3.80 23.07 17.42
N ILE A 77 -2.79 23.89 17.16
CA ILE A 77 -1.43 23.61 17.64
C ILE A 77 -1.37 23.46 19.17
N ASP A 78 -2.17 24.23 19.91
CA ASP A 78 -2.27 24.09 21.37
C ASP A 78 -2.85 22.73 21.76
N SER A 79 -3.81 22.19 21.00
CA SER A 79 -4.34 20.84 21.22
C SER A 79 -3.30 19.76 20.90
N VAL A 80 -2.50 19.95 19.85
CA VAL A 80 -1.41 19.03 19.46
C VAL A 80 -0.38 18.95 20.59
N ILE A 81 0.03 20.11 21.13
CA ILE A 81 0.94 20.26 22.26
C ILE A 81 0.36 19.62 23.53
N LYS A 82 -0.89 19.97 23.87
CA LYS A 82 -1.58 19.45 25.07
C LYS A 82 -1.71 17.93 25.06
N ASN A 83 -1.94 17.32 23.90
CA ASN A 83 -2.06 15.87 23.76
C ASN A 83 -0.71 15.16 23.51
N GLU A 84 0.40 15.89 23.57
CA GLU A 84 1.77 15.37 23.52
C GLU A 84 2.13 14.64 22.23
N TRP A 85 1.47 14.98 21.11
CA TRP A 85 1.71 14.27 19.84
C TRP A 85 3.14 14.51 19.35
N ILE A 86 3.62 15.75 19.38
CA ILE A 86 4.96 16.11 18.90
C ILE A 86 6.06 15.60 19.85
N SER A 87 5.85 15.70 21.17
CA SER A 87 6.85 15.25 22.16
C SER A 87 7.06 13.73 22.09
N LYS A 88 6.00 12.94 21.88
CA LYS A 88 6.11 11.48 21.67
C LYS A 88 6.87 11.14 20.39
N LEU A 89 6.57 11.85 19.30
CA LEU A 89 7.30 11.73 18.04
C LEU A 89 8.79 12.11 18.21
N TYR A 90 9.11 13.09 19.05
CA TYR A 90 10.49 13.51 19.32
C TYR A 90 11.33 12.43 20.01
N GLU A 91 10.73 11.58 20.85
CA GLU A 91 11.42 10.44 21.45
C GLU A 91 11.98 9.46 20.40
N GLN A 92 11.43 9.43 19.18
CA GLN A 92 11.95 8.58 18.10
C GLN A 92 13.38 8.97 17.68
N LEU A 93 13.80 10.22 17.90
CA LEU A 93 15.18 10.66 17.66
C LEU A 93 16.20 10.03 18.62
N LYS A 94 15.74 9.46 19.75
CA LYS A 94 16.61 8.80 20.73
C LYS A 94 16.84 7.32 20.44
N ARG A 95 16.15 6.75 19.43
CA ARG A 95 16.37 5.35 19.06
C ARG A 95 17.84 5.15 18.67
N PRO A 96 18.40 3.94 18.88
CA PRO A 96 19.79 3.64 18.56
C PRO A 96 20.14 4.11 17.14
N ASN A 97 21.37 4.61 16.96
CA ASN A 97 21.88 5.26 15.75
C ASN A 97 22.04 4.32 14.53
N ASP A 98 21.27 3.23 14.46
CA ASP A 98 21.37 2.26 13.37
C ASP A 98 20.84 2.87 12.05
N TRP A 99 19.98 3.90 12.12
CA TRP A 99 19.37 4.55 10.96
C TRP A 99 19.39 6.07 11.02
N ILE A 100 19.52 6.70 9.86
CA ILE A 100 19.39 8.14 9.71
C ILE A 100 17.89 8.49 9.73
N VAL A 101 17.42 9.16 10.78
CA VAL A 101 16.05 9.68 10.79
C VAL A 101 15.93 10.75 9.70
N ARG A 102 15.08 10.52 8.71
CA ARG A 102 14.82 11.42 7.57
C ARG A 102 13.67 12.37 7.86
N GLU A 103 12.59 11.87 8.43
CA GLU A 103 11.39 12.65 8.71
C GLU A 103 10.65 12.14 9.95
N ILE A 104 10.05 13.07 10.67
CA ILE A 104 9.12 12.80 11.77
C ILE A 104 7.80 13.50 11.43
N GLY A 105 6.79 12.72 11.08
CA GLY A 105 5.54 13.22 10.55
C GLY A 105 4.36 13.10 11.52
N LEU A 106 3.64 14.19 11.70
CA LEU A 106 2.28 14.15 12.27
C LEU A 106 1.27 14.17 11.13
N ILE A 107 0.54 13.08 10.94
CA ILE A 107 -0.51 12.96 9.91
C ILE A 107 -1.86 13.27 10.54
N THR A 108 -2.62 14.22 9.97
CA THR A 108 -3.98 14.51 10.41
C THR A 108 -4.97 14.61 9.24
N ASN A 109 -6.21 14.18 9.47
CA ASN A 109 -7.32 14.32 8.51
C ASN A 109 -7.96 15.71 8.53
N MET A 110 -7.67 16.51 9.56
CA MET A 110 -8.11 17.88 9.70
C MET A 110 -6.89 18.79 9.62
N PRO A 111 -6.99 19.98 8.99
CA PRO A 111 -5.94 20.99 9.07
C PRO A 111 -5.62 21.34 10.53
N ILE A 112 -4.36 21.67 10.81
CA ILE A 112 -3.96 22.20 12.11
C ILE A 112 -4.08 23.72 12.06
N SER A 113 -4.93 24.29 12.91
CA SER A 113 -5.03 25.73 13.07
C SER A 113 -3.91 26.25 13.97
N VAL A 114 -3.12 27.17 13.45
CA VAL A 114 -2.00 27.83 14.15
C VAL A 114 -2.35 29.27 14.45
N LYS A 115 -2.15 29.69 15.70
CA LYS A 115 -2.29 31.10 16.11
C LYS A 115 -0.92 31.69 16.37
N PHE A 116 -0.66 32.84 15.77
CA PHE A 116 0.63 33.51 15.83
C PHE A 116 0.47 35.03 15.93
N ASP A 117 1.53 35.64 16.43
CA ASP A 117 1.58 37.06 16.74
C ASP A 117 2.44 37.77 15.70
N VAL A 118 1.87 38.78 15.05
CA VAL A 118 2.58 39.60 14.07
C VAL A 118 2.87 40.98 14.69
N PRO A 119 4.14 41.37 14.87
CA PRO A 119 4.49 42.71 15.32
C PRO A 119 4.19 43.73 14.21
N THR A 120 3.57 44.84 14.58
CA THR A 120 3.33 45.98 13.68
C THR A 120 4.37 47.08 13.88
N GLU A 121 4.54 47.94 12.87
CA GLU A 121 5.44 49.10 12.89
C GLU A 121 5.21 50.06 14.09
N LYS A 122 4.03 50.00 14.73
CA LYS A 122 3.67 50.83 15.88
C LYS A 122 3.86 50.13 17.24
N GLY A 123 4.57 48.99 17.28
CA GLY A 123 4.80 48.23 18.51
C GLY A 123 3.56 47.50 19.06
N LYS A 124 2.45 47.47 18.31
CA LYS A 124 1.27 46.65 18.66
C LYS A 124 1.40 45.26 18.04
N THR A 125 1.02 44.23 18.79
CA THR A 125 0.92 42.86 18.30
C THR A 125 -0.47 42.61 17.73
N ILE A 126 -0.54 42.06 16.53
CA ILE A 126 -1.80 41.57 15.94
C ILE A 126 -1.82 40.05 16.01
N HIS A 127 -2.88 39.51 16.62
CA HIS A 127 -3.15 38.09 16.61
C HIS A 127 -3.70 37.66 15.25
N ARG A 128 -3.06 36.67 14.65
CA ARG A 128 -3.47 36.03 13.39
C ARG A 128 -3.63 34.54 13.60
N SER A 129 -4.38 33.93 12.69
CA SER A 129 -4.53 32.49 12.59
C SER A 129 -4.39 32.06 11.15
N ASP A 130 -3.82 30.88 10.95
CA ASP A 130 -3.73 30.21 9.66
C ASP A 130 -4.01 28.72 9.86
N ASP A 131 -4.45 28.04 8.80
CA ASP A 131 -4.74 26.61 8.82
C ASP A 131 -3.75 25.89 7.91
N LEU A 132 -3.03 24.92 8.49
CA LEU A 132 -2.07 24.09 7.76
C LEU A 132 -2.82 23.12 6.85
N THR A 133 -3.14 23.57 5.64
CA THR A 133 -3.96 22.84 4.66
C THR A 133 -3.14 22.17 3.57
N ALA A 134 -1.88 22.59 3.37
CA ALA A 134 -0.98 22.00 2.40
C ALA A 134 -0.73 20.51 2.69
N PRO A 135 -0.55 19.65 1.66
CA PRO A 135 -0.32 18.22 1.85
C PRO A 135 0.84 17.92 2.81
N LYS A 136 1.86 18.77 2.80
CA LYS A 136 3.00 18.74 3.72
C LYS A 136 3.39 20.16 4.11
N THR A 137 3.62 20.37 5.41
CA THR A 137 4.15 21.62 5.98
C THR A 137 5.28 21.28 6.95
N GLU A 138 6.49 21.77 6.70
CA GLU A 138 7.63 21.59 7.61
C GLU A 138 7.47 22.46 8.87
N PHE A 139 7.84 21.94 10.04
CA PHE A 139 7.72 22.73 11.28
C PHE A 139 8.72 23.88 11.33
N SER A 140 9.86 23.72 10.68
CA SER A 140 10.87 24.77 10.48
C SER A 140 10.35 25.97 9.68
N SER A 141 9.32 25.79 8.85
CA SER A 141 8.72 26.87 8.06
C SER A 141 7.57 27.60 8.78
N LEU A 142 7.17 27.15 9.98
CA LEU A 142 6.14 27.80 10.77
C LEU A 142 6.63 29.13 11.35
N TYR A 143 5.71 30.00 11.77
CA TYR A 143 6.07 31.24 12.47
C TYR A 143 6.91 30.97 13.72
N GLN A 144 7.92 31.82 13.98
CA GLN A 144 8.85 31.65 15.09
C GLN A 144 8.13 31.45 16.44
N THR A 145 7.06 32.21 16.69
CA THR A 145 6.26 32.08 17.93
C THR A 145 5.61 30.70 18.10
N VAL A 146 5.32 30.02 16.99
CA VAL A 146 4.78 28.66 16.99
C VAL A 146 5.91 27.65 17.20
N GLN A 147 7.05 27.84 16.53
CA GLN A 147 8.24 27.01 16.74
C GLN A 147 8.70 27.05 18.20
N ASP A 148 8.75 28.24 18.81
CA ASP A 148 9.17 28.42 20.21
C ASP A 148 8.23 27.69 21.17
N LYS A 149 6.92 27.72 20.93
CA LYS A 149 5.94 26.95 21.73
C LYS A 149 6.18 25.45 21.63
N ILE A 150 6.43 24.94 20.42
CA ILE A 150 6.72 23.51 20.21
C ILE A 150 8.01 23.12 20.92
N LYS A 151 9.09 23.90 20.74
CA LYS A 151 10.39 23.63 21.37
C LYS A 151 10.31 23.69 22.90
N ALA A 152 9.56 24.64 23.45
CA ALA A 152 9.33 24.74 24.90
C ALA A 152 8.58 23.51 25.45
N ASP A 153 7.57 23.00 24.74
CA ASP A 153 6.87 21.77 25.14
C ASP A 153 7.80 20.55 25.14
N ILE A 154 8.56 20.36 24.06
CA ILE A 154 9.52 19.26 23.94
C ILE A 154 10.58 19.38 25.05
N SER A 155 11.14 20.57 25.26
CA SER A 155 12.13 20.82 26.31
C SER A 155 11.61 20.43 27.69
N ALA A 156 10.40 20.85 28.04
CA ALA A 156 9.79 20.55 29.33
C ALA A 156 9.51 19.06 29.52
N LYS A 157 9.06 18.35 28.48
CA LYS A 157 8.67 16.93 28.58
C LYS A 157 9.84 15.96 28.42
N CYS A 158 10.78 16.27 27.53
CA CYS A 158 11.94 15.42 27.26
C CYS A 158 13.13 15.76 28.16
N ASN A 159 13.04 16.83 28.96
CA ASN A 159 14.10 17.33 29.84
C ASN A 159 15.40 17.64 29.08
N ILE A 160 15.27 18.38 27.97
CA ILE A 160 16.38 18.80 27.10
C ILE A 160 16.36 20.33 27.02
N PRO A 161 17.51 21.03 27.08
CA PRO A 161 17.53 22.49 26.91
C PRO A 161 16.88 22.93 25.58
N VAL A 162 16.10 24.02 25.60
CA VAL A 162 15.32 24.51 24.43
C VAL A 162 16.22 24.75 23.22
N GLU A 163 17.43 25.26 23.44
CA GLU A 163 18.45 25.53 22.43
C GLU A 163 18.96 24.27 21.71
N ASN A 164 18.83 23.09 22.34
CA ASN A 164 19.24 21.80 21.78
C ASN A 164 18.09 21.08 21.06
N ILE A 165 16.88 21.65 21.06
CA ILE A 165 15.73 21.06 20.37
C ILE A 165 15.80 21.36 18.87
N ASP A 166 16.10 20.32 18.09
CA ASP A 166 16.00 20.33 16.63
C ASP A 166 14.63 19.84 16.15
N ILE A 167 13.93 20.69 15.39
CA ILE A 167 12.65 20.37 14.74
C ILE A 167 12.76 20.35 13.20
N SER A 168 13.97 20.41 12.64
CA SER A 168 14.21 20.49 11.19
C SER A 168 13.65 19.30 10.41
N LYS A 169 13.52 18.14 11.06
CA LYS A 169 12.99 16.89 10.48
C LYS A 169 11.47 16.73 10.66
N PHE A 170 10.82 17.65 11.36
CA PHE A 170 9.41 17.53 11.68
C PHE A 170 8.54 18.11 10.58
N ALA A 171 7.47 17.40 10.23
CA ALA A 171 6.47 17.86 9.29
C ALA A 171 5.05 17.52 9.76
N HIS A 172 4.10 18.39 9.41
CA HIS A 172 2.68 18.05 9.39
C HIS A 172 2.32 17.58 7.98
N LEU A 173 1.61 16.46 7.91
CA LEU A 173 1.04 15.94 6.67
C LEU A 173 -0.48 16.00 6.79
N HIS A 174 -1.11 16.78 5.92
CA HIS A 174 -2.56 16.87 5.84
C HIS A 174 -3.08 15.82 4.84
N THR A 175 -3.68 14.75 5.35
CA THR A 175 -4.21 13.69 4.49
C THR A 175 -5.56 14.06 3.88
N THR A 176 -5.79 13.63 2.65
CA THR A 176 -7.09 13.74 1.96
C THR A 176 -8.11 12.72 2.49
N LEU A 177 -7.66 11.71 3.23
CA LEU A 177 -8.51 10.65 3.77
C LEU A 177 -9.36 11.15 4.94
N THR A 178 -10.67 10.93 4.88
CA THR A 178 -11.60 11.26 5.99
C THR A 178 -12.01 10.02 6.78
N ILE A 179 -12.48 10.21 8.01
CA ILE A 179 -12.94 9.11 8.88
C ILE A 179 -14.08 8.30 8.24
N GLU A 180 -14.91 8.93 7.42
CA GLU A 180 -16.08 8.31 6.81
C GLU A 180 -15.78 7.64 5.47
N ARG A 181 -14.77 8.12 4.74
CA ARG A 181 -14.55 7.75 3.32
C ARG A 181 -13.14 7.26 3.01
N HIS A 182 -12.27 7.07 4.01
CA HIS A 182 -10.88 6.68 3.78
C HIS A 182 -10.73 5.43 2.89
N ARG A 183 -11.60 4.41 3.06
CA ARG A 183 -11.56 3.19 2.25
C ARG A 183 -11.89 3.46 0.78
N ASP A 184 -12.97 4.17 0.51
CA ASP A 184 -13.40 4.50 -0.85
C ASP A 184 -12.37 5.38 -1.56
N LEU A 185 -11.80 6.35 -0.83
CA LEU A 185 -10.80 7.27 -1.37
C LEU A 185 -9.52 6.53 -1.76
N VAL A 186 -8.98 5.71 -0.86
CA VAL A 186 -7.73 4.99 -1.17
C VAL A 186 -7.93 3.86 -2.19
N GLU A 187 -9.10 3.21 -2.24
CA GLU A 187 -9.44 2.26 -3.30
C GLU A 187 -9.50 2.97 -4.65
N HIS A 188 -10.06 4.18 -4.71
CA HIS A 188 -10.09 4.98 -5.92
C HIS A 188 -8.68 5.44 -6.36
N GLU A 189 -7.85 5.90 -5.42
CA GLU A 189 -6.45 6.25 -5.70
C GLU A 189 -5.66 5.06 -6.25
N MET A 190 -5.81 3.89 -5.62
CA MET A 190 -5.18 2.65 -6.09
C MET A 190 -5.70 2.21 -7.47
N THR A 191 -7.00 2.39 -7.71
CA THR A 191 -7.61 2.11 -9.02
C THR A 191 -6.99 2.99 -10.10
N ASN A 192 -6.88 4.30 -9.86
CA ASN A 192 -6.26 5.22 -10.81
C ASN A 192 -4.78 4.87 -11.04
N PHE A 193 -4.02 4.65 -9.97
CA PHE A 193 -2.62 4.22 -10.03
C PHE A 193 -2.43 2.95 -10.90
N LEU A 194 -3.29 1.95 -10.72
CA LEU A 194 -3.21 0.71 -11.49
C LEU A 194 -3.63 0.87 -12.95
N TYR A 195 -4.65 1.69 -13.24
CA TYR A 195 -5.04 1.98 -14.63
C TYR A 195 -3.97 2.79 -15.37
N ASP A 196 -3.30 3.73 -14.70
CA ASP A 196 -2.23 4.52 -15.29
C ASP A 196 -1.05 3.63 -15.70
N LYS A 197 -0.66 2.69 -14.83
CA LYS A 197 0.45 1.74 -15.11
C LYS A 197 0.04 0.58 -16.01
N TYR A 198 -1.19 0.09 -15.89
CA TYR A 198 -1.69 -1.08 -16.62
C TYR A 198 -3.04 -0.76 -17.26
N PRO A 199 -3.08 -0.04 -18.40
CA PRO A 199 -4.34 0.44 -18.99
C PRO A 199 -5.35 -0.67 -19.35
N GLU A 200 -4.88 -1.88 -19.61
CA GLU A 200 -5.72 -3.05 -19.94
C GLU A 200 -6.09 -3.90 -18.72
N ILE A 201 -5.79 -3.45 -17.49
CA ILE A 201 -6.15 -4.18 -16.28
C ILE A 201 -7.67 -4.25 -16.09
N LYS A 202 -8.18 -5.43 -15.75
CA LYS A 202 -9.61 -5.62 -15.48
C LYS A 202 -9.97 -5.09 -14.09
N ILE A 203 -11.19 -4.56 -13.95
CA ILE A 203 -11.69 -4.03 -12.67
C ILE A 203 -11.69 -5.06 -11.54
N ASP A 204 -11.99 -6.33 -11.85
CA ASP A 204 -11.97 -7.41 -10.86
C ASP A 204 -10.54 -7.73 -10.41
N THR A 205 -9.56 -7.58 -11.30
CA THR A 205 -8.14 -7.68 -10.95
C THR A 205 -7.73 -6.54 -10.02
N VAL A 206 -8.12 -5.29 -10.32
CA VAL A 206 -7.89 -4.13 -9.43
C VAL A 206 -8.45 -4.38 -8.03
N LYS A 207 -9.72 -4.83 -7.95
CA LYS A 207 -10.37 -5.17 -6.67
C LYS A 207 -9.66 -6.30 -5.93
N ALA A 208 -9.16 -7.30 -6.64
CA ALA A 208 -8.41 -8.41 -6.03
C ALA A 208 -7.07 -7.93 -5.45
N ILE A 209 -6.34 -7.04 -6.14
CA ILE A 209 -5.10 -6.45 -5.64
C ILE A 209 -5.39 -5.61 -4.40
N TYR A 210 -6.37 -4.70 -4.46
CA TYR A 210 -6.76 -3.85 -3.33
C TYR A 210 -7.09 -4.67 -2.08
N ARG A 211 -7.98 -5.66 -2.21
CA ARG A 211 -8.35 -6.56 -1.10
C ARG A 211 -7.13 -7.28 -0.51
N SER A 212 -6.24 -7.79 -1.37
CA SER A 212 -5.04 -8.50 -0.94
C SER A 212 -4.09 -7.60 -0.16
N VAL A 213 -3.87 -6.37 -0.63
CA VAL A 213 -2.98 -5.40 0.04
C VAL A 213 -3.56 -4.96 1.37
N VAL A 214 -4.85 -4.59 1.41
CA VAL A 214 -5.52 -4.18 2.65
C VAL A 214 -5.52 -5.32 3.68
N GLU A 215 -5.80 -6.56 3.27
CA GLU A 215 -5.75 -7.73 4.16
C GLU A 215 -4.36 -7.92 4.77
N ILE A 216 -3.30 -7.78 3.96
CA ILE A 216 -1.91 -7.90 4.44
C ILE A 216 -1.58 -6.80 5.44
N LEU A 217 -1.85 -5.53 5.10
CA LEU A 217 -1.59 -4.39 5.99
C LEU A 217 -2.37 -4.51 7.31
N THR A 218 -3.64 -4.94 7.25
CA THR A 218 -4.50 -5.16 8.43
C THR A 218 -3.93 -6.26 9.32
N ARG A 219 -3.48 -7.38 8.72
CA ARG A 219 -2.85 -8.48 9.45
C ARG A 219 -1.53 -8.06 10.12
N GLN A 220 -0.73 -7.25 9.45
CA GLN A 220 0.53 -6.74 9.99
C GLN A 220 0.27 -5.81 11.18
N GLN A 221 -0.65 -4.85 11.01
CA GLN A 221 -1.02 -3.90 12.06
C GLN A 221 -1.54 -4.62 13.31
N SER A 222 -2.46 -5.59 13.14
CA SER A 222 -3.07 -6.34 14.25
C SER A 222 -2.16 -7.35 14.98
N ASN A 223 -0.89 -7.51 14.56
CA ASN A 223 0.00 -8.49 15.19
C ASN A 223 0.66 -7.99 16.49
N GLU A 224 0.03 -8.21 17.63
CA GLU A 224 0.53 -7.74 18.94
C GLU A 224 1.68 -8.58 19.53
N ARG A 225 2.05 -9.71 18.90
CA ARG A 225 2.90 -10.73 19.54
C ARG A 225 4.41 -10.45 19.46
N ILE A 226 4.80 -9.30 18.92
CA ILE A 226 6.21 -8.94 18.73
C ILE A 226 6.70 -8.12 19.92
N PRO A 227 7.75 -8.55 20.63
CA PRO A 227 8.29 -7.79 21.75
C PRO A 227 8.95 -6.49 21.27
N ALA A 228 8.99 -5.47 22.14
CA ALA A 228 9.53 -4.14 21.81
C ALA A 228 11.03 -4.14 21.43
N ASN A 229 11.78 -5.17 21.83
CA ASN A 229 13.20 -5.36 21.52
C ASN A 229 13.45 -6.40 20.42
N ALA A 230 12.43 -6.73 19.63
CA ALA A 230 12.56 -7.66 18.50
C ALA A 230 13.61 -7.16 17.50
N SER A 231 14.26 -8.12 16.82
CA SER A 231 15.20 -7.80 15.74
C SER A 231 14.48 -7.12 14.58
N PHE A 232 15.20 -6.31 13.80
CA PHE A 232 14.65 -5.70 12.59
C PHE A 232 14.06 -6.75 11.64
N GLU A 233 14.72 -7.89 11.45
CA GLU A 233 14.25 -8.98 10.58
C GLU A 233 12.94 -9.61 11.08
N ASP A 234 12.78 -9.78 12.40
CA ASP A 234 11.52 -10.26 12.97
C ASP A 234 10.40 -9.24 12.77
N VAL A 235 10.68 -7.96 13.05
CA VAL A 235 9.71 -6.87 12.85
C VAL A 235 9.27 -6.81 11.39
N LYS A 236 10.23 -6.79 10.45
CA LYS A 236 9.97 -6.81 9.01
C LYS A 236 9.11 -8.01 8.60
N LYS A 237 9.43 -9.22 9.07
CA LYS A 237 8.70 -10.44 8.71
C LYS A 237 7.23 -10.40 9.12
N TYR A 238 6.92 -9.79 10.26
CA TYR A 238 5.60 -9.90 10.88
C TYR A 238 4.75 -8.62 10.80
N LYS A 239 5.39 -7.45 10.62
CA LYS A 239 4.77 -6.12 10.56
C LYS A 239 5.12 -5.36 9.28
N GLY A 240 5.93 -5.93 8.40
CA GLY A 240 6.51 -5.24 7.25
C GLY A 240 5.83 -5.50 5.91
N PHE A 241 5.59 -4.44 5.14
CA PHE A 241 5.08 -4.49 3.77
C PHE A 241 6.05 -3.74 2.84
N SER A 242 6.71 -4.46 1.94
CA SER A 242 7.73 -3.92 1.04
C SER A 242 7.16 -3.58 -0.35
N LYS A 243 7.84 -2.68 -1.08
CA LYS A 243 7.58 -2.47 -2.51
C LYS A 243 7.63 -3.79 -3.30
N GLY A 244 8.60 -4.66 -3.01
CA GLY A 244 8.71 -5.98 -3.63
C GLY A 244 7.50 -6.89 -3.38
N GLU A 245 6.92 -6.83 -2.18
CA GLU A 245 5.66 -7.52 -1.88
C GLU A 245 4.48 -6.91 -2.64
N PHE A 246 4.37 -5.59 -2.66
CA PHE A 246 3.32 -4.90 -3.40
C PHE A 246 3.37 -5.25 -4.89
N LYS A 247 4.55 -5.14 -5.51
CA LYS A 247 4.76 -5.52 -6.91
C LYS A 247 4.38 -6.98 -7.17
N ARG A 248 4.78 -7.89 -6.30
CA ARG A 248 4.45 -9.32 -6.43
C ARG A 248 2.94 -9.58 -6.39
N ILE A 249 2.18 -8.84 -5.58
CA ILE A 249 0.71 -8.96 -5.54
C ILE A 249 0.11 -8.48 -6.88
N ILE A 250 0.56 -7.33 -7.37
CA ILE A 250 0.12 -6.76 -8.65
C ILE A 250 0.44 -7.73 -9.80
N ASP A 251 1.70 -8.14 -9.95
CA ASP A 251 2.16 -9.02 -11.01
C ASP A 251 1.39 -10.35 -11.04
N ARG A 252 1.16 -10.95 -9.86
CA ARG A 252 0.38 -12.19 -9.76
C ARG A 252 -1.06 -11.96 -10.19
N ALA A 253 -1.72 -10.93 -9.66
CA ALA A 253 -3.12 -10.68 -9.98
C ALA A 253 -3.33 -10.43 -11.48
N ILE A 254 -2.42 -9.69 -12.14
CA ILE A 254 -2.42 -9.50 -13.59
C ILE A 254 -2.25 -10.84 -14.30
N LEU A 255 -1.30 -11.65 -13.88
CA LEU A 255 -1.02 -12.95 -14.50
C LEU A 255 -2.21 -13.92 -14.39
N PHE A 256 -2.94 -13.89 -13.27
CA PHE A 256 -4.15 -14.69 -13.02
C PHE A 256 -5.39 -14.16 -13.74
N SER A 257 -5.36 -12.95 -14.30
CA SER A 257 -6.48 -12.40 -15.04
C SER A 257 -6.71 -13.22 -16.31
N ILE A 258 -7.96 -13.57 -16.62
CA ILE A 258 -8.27 -14.26 -17.89
C ILE A 258 -8.57 -13.18 -18.95
N PRO A 259 -7.79 -13.06 -20.05
CA PRO A 259 -8.06 -12.13 -21.17
C PRO A 259 -9.44 -12.37 -21.78
N GLU A 260 -9.97 -11.42 -22.57
CA GLU A 260 -11.20 -11.68 -23.34
C GLU A 260 -10.96 -12.73 -24.44
N ILE A 261 -11.99 -13.47 -24.84
CA ILE A 261 -11.86 -14.54 -25.84
C ILE A 261 -11.43 -13.98 -27.20
N GLU A 262 -11.86 -12.77 -27.55
CA GLU A 262 -11.44 -12.05 -28.74
C GLU A 262 -9.91 -11.87 -28.78
N ASP A 263 -9.30 -11.53 -27.63
CA ASP A 263 -7.86 -11.36 -27.52
C ASP A 263 -7.13 -12.70 -27.69
N VAL A 264 -7.66 -13.77 -27.07
CA VAL A 264 -7.13 -15.13 -27.18
C VAL A 264 -7.11 -15.58 -28.64
N LEU A 265 -8.25 -15.48 -29.33
CA LEU A 265 -8.40 -15.89 -30.72
C LEU A 265 -7.52 -15.04 -31.65
N LYS A 266 -7.48 -13.71 -31.43
CA LYS A 266 -6.60 -12.80 -32.17
C LYS A 266 -5.12 -13.14 -31.98
N TYR A 267 -4.71 -13.50 -30.77
CA TYR A 267 -3.33 -13.82 -30.44
C TYR A 267 -2.82 -15.06 -31.17
N ILE A 268 -3.70 -16.03 -31.43
CA ILE A 268 -3.40 -17.26 -32.18
C ILE A 268 -3.74 -17.17 -33.67
N GLY A 269 -4.31 -16.05 -34.13
CA GLY A 269 -4.62 -15.80 -35.53
C GLY A 269 -5.88 -16.49 -36.06
N ILE A 270 -6.82 -16.88 -35.18
CA ILE A 270 -8.08 -17.55 -35.55
C ILE A 270 -9.23 -16.54 -35.53
N GLY A 271 -10.10 -16.56 -36.54
CA GLY A 271 -11.31 -15.76 -36.59
C GLY A 271 -12.42 -16.34 -35.72
N MET A 272 -13.25 -15.48 -35.10
CA MET A 272 -14.36 -15.93 -34.24
C MET A 272 -15.34 -16.91 -34.90
N ARG A 273 -15.53 -16.80 -36.23
CA ARG A 273 -16.46 -17.65 -37.00
C ARG A 273 -15.81 -18.89 -37.59
N ASP A 274 -14.52 -19.08 -37.38
CA ASP A 274 -13.79 -20.22 -37.91
C ASP A 274 -14.16 -21.48 -37.11
N LYS A 275 -14.23 -22.64 -37.77
CA LYS A 275 -14.57 -23.89 -37.07
C LYS A 275 -13.57 -24.23 -35.96
N GLU A 276 -12.32 -23.79 -36.14
CA GLU A 276 -11.21 -23.96 -35.19
C GLU A 276 -11.40 -23.13 -33.91
N SER A 277 -12.29 -22.13 -33.89
CA SER A 277 -12.57 -21.32 -32.69
C SER A 277 -13.41 -22.06 -31.64
N MET A 278 -14.19 -23.06 -32.04
CA MET A 278 -15.08 -23.80 -31.14
C MET A 278 -14.35 -24.56 -30.01
N PRO A 279 -13.33 -25.40 -30.26
CA PRO A 279 -12.60 -26.09 -29.20
C PRO A 279 -11.90 -25.10 -28.25
N VAL A 280 -11.29 -24.04 -28.81
CA VAL A 280 -10.68 -22.96 -28.02
C VAL A 280 -11.70 -22.28 -27.11
N GLY A 281 -12.89 -21.95 -27.63
CA GLY A 281 -13.97 -21.33 -26.86
C GLY A 281 -14.50 -22.22 -25.73
N TRP A 282 -14.55 -23.54 -25.94
CA TRP A 282 -14.94 -24.50 -24.91
C TRP A 282 -13.91 -24.58 -23.79
N ALA A 283 -12.62 -24.76 -24.13
CA ALA A 283 -11.51 -24.71 -23.19
C ALA A 283 -11.49 -23.41 -22.37
N TYR A 284 -11.61 -22.27 -23.04
CA TYR A 284 -11.67 -20.95 -22.44
C TYR A 284 -12.81 -20.81 -21.42
N SER A 285 -14.01 -21.27 -21.77
CA SER A 285 -15.17 -21.21 -20.88
C SER A 285 -14.96 -22.04 -19.61
N ARG A 286 -14.27 -23.18 -19.72
CA ARG A 286 -13.89 -24.00 -18.56
C ARG A 286 -12.84 -23.31 -17.69
N ILE A 287 -11.84 -22.67 -18.30
CA ILE A 287 -10.82 -21.88 -17.57
C ILE A 287 -11.49 -20.78 -16.74
N ILE A 288 -12.42 -20.01 -17.31
CA ILE A 288 -13.19 -19.00 -16.57
C ILE A 288 -13.91 -19.61 -15.37
N SER A 289 -14.59 -20.75 -15.57
CA SER A 289 -15.32 -21.44 -14.51
C SER A 289 -14.38 -21.87 -13.38
N ASP A 290 -13.22 -22.42 -13.71
CA ASP A 290 -12.27 -22.93 -12.72
C ASP A 290 -11.50 -21.81 -12.02
N SER A 291 -11.16 -20.73 -12.72
CA SER A 291 -10.50 -19.55 -12.14
C SER A 291 -11.42 -18.79 -11.19
N GLY A 292 -12.73 -18.81 -11.41
CA GLY A 292 -13.73 -18.19 -10.52
C GLY A 292 -14.02 -18.97 -9.24
N LYS A 293 -13.66 -20.26 -9.16
CA LYS A 293 -13.91 -21.10 -7.98
C LYS A 293 -12.86 -20.86 -6.90
N ARG A 294 -13.26 -20.21 -5.82
CA ARG A 294 -12.40 -20.01 -4.63
C ARG A 294 -11.94 -21.36 -4.07
N GLY A 295 -10.63 -21.51 -3.86
CA GLY A 295 -10.05 -22.71 -3.24
C GLY A 295 -9.89 -23.91 -4.19
N ASN A 296 -9.92 -23.71 -5.51
CA ASN A 296 -9.61 -24.77 -6.47
C ASN A 296 -8.10 -25.07 -6.47
N GLU A 297 -7.67 -25.99 -5.60
CA GLU A 297 -6.26 -26.36 -5.43
C GLU A 297 -5.67 -27.00 -6.69
N SER A 298 -6.44 -27.84 -7.40
CA SER A 298 -6.02 -28.47 -8.65
C SER A 298 -5.73 -27.43 -9.73
N PHE A 299 -6.63 -26.46 -9.93
CA PHE A 299 -6.40 -25.38 -10.90
C PHE A 299 -5.19 -24.53 -10.49
N SER A 300 -5.06 -24.23 -9.20
CA SER A 300 -3.91 -23.47 -8.68
C SER A 300 -2.59 -24.20 -8.89
N ALA A 301 -2.57 -25.52 -8.73
CA ALA A 301 -1.40 -26.36 -8.99
C ALA A 301 -1.08 -26.42 -10.48
N LEU A 302 -2.09 -26.61 -11.35
CA LEU A 302 -1.92 -26.61 -12.80
C LEU A 302 -1.34 -25.27 -13.27
N PHE A 303 -1.96 -24.16 -12.86
CA PHE A 303 -1.53 -22.81 -13.20
C PHE A 303 -0.06 -22.54 -12.82
N ARG A 304 0.35 -22.95 -11.62
CA ARG A 304 1.76 -22.84 -11.18
C ARG A 304 2.69 -23.67 -12.05
N ASN A 305 2.32 -24.93 -12.34
CA ASN A 305 3.13 -25.79 -13.19
C ASN A 305 3.29 -25.18 -14.60
N THR A 306 2.20 -24.72 -15.21
CA THR A 306 2.20 -24.08 -16.52
C THR A 306 3.11 -22.84 -16.55
N ILE A 307 3.03 -21.96 -15.55
CA ILE A 307 3.92 -20.78 -15.46
C ILE A 307 5.38 -21.19 -15.37
N GLU A 308 5.71 -22.18 -14.54
CA GLU A 308 7.09 -22.65 -14.41
C GLU A 308 7.63 -23.19 -15.74
N LYS A 309 6.81 -23.92 -16.51
CA LYS A 309 7.19 -24.37 -17.86
C LYS A 309 7.43 -23.20 -18.83
N ILE A 310 6.56 -22.20 -18.83
CA ILE A 310 6.74 -20.98 -19.64
C ILE A 310 8.02 -20.24 -19.24
N ARG A 311 8.35 -20.18 -17.95
CA ARG A 311 9.58 -19.53 -17.46
C ARG A 311 10.84 -20.27 -17.90
N ILE A 312 10.83 -21.59 -17.86
CA ILE A 312 11.97 -22.43 -18.29
C ILE A 312 12.17 -22.32 -19.80
N LYS A 313 11.08 -22.28 -20.58
CA LYS A 313 11.11 -22.22 -22.04
C LYS A 313 10.29 -21.03 -22.54
N PRO A 314 10.79 -19.78 -22.41
CA PRO A 314 10.03 -18.61 -22.80
C PRO A 314 9.82 -18.54 -24.32
N TYR A 315 8.64 -18.07 -24.74
CA TYR A 315 8.35 -17.84 -26.14
C TYR A 315 9.24 -16.71 -26.70
N LYS A 316 9.93 -16.99 -27.80
CA LYS A 316 10.91 -16.07 -28.41
C LYS A 316 10.35 -15.22 -29.56
N GLY A 317 9.03 -15.25 -29.78
CA GLY A 317 8.41 -14.52 -30.89
C GLY A 317 8.64 -15.15 -32.27
N ILE A 318 9.14 -16.38 -32.32
CA ILE A 318 9.40 -17.12 -33.56
C ILE A 318 8.46 -18.33 -33.60
N GLY A 319 7.70 -18.46 -34.69
CA GLY A 319 6.75 -19.55 -34.90
C GLY A 319 5.30 -19.19 -34.55
N SER A 320 4.45 -20.20 -34.46
CA SER A 320 3.06 -20.01 -34.02
C SER A 320 2.97 -20.01 -32.49
N PRO A 321 2.29 -19.02 -31.88
CA PRO A 321 1.97 -19.07 -30.45
C PRO A 321 1.20 -20.33 -30.04
N TRP A 322 0.39 -20.87 -30.95
CA TRP A 322 -0.39 -22.07 -30.73
C TRP A 322 0.47 -23.35 -30.69
N GLU A 323 1.44 -23.46 -31.59
CA GLU A 323 2.42 -24.56 -31.58
C GLU A 323 3.24 -24.54 -30.29
N TYR A 324 3.69 -23.35 -29.88
CA TYR A 324 4.37 -23.17 -28.60
C TYR A 324 3.48 -23.57 -27.41
N ALA A 325 2.20 -23.20 -27.42
CA ALA A 325 1.26 -23.58 -26.37
C ALA A 325 1.11 -25.11 -26.23
N HIS A 326 1.00 -25.81 -27.36
CA HIS A 326 0.98 -27.27 -27.40
C HIS A 326 2.28 -27.88 -26.87
N GLU A 327 3.44 -27.32 -27.21
CA GLU A 327 4.72 -27.79 -26.65
C GLU A 327 4.78 -27.66 -25.13
N ILE A 328 4.30 -26.53 -24.59
CA ILE A 328 4.23 -26.32 -23.13
C ILE A 328 3.22 -27.27 -22.49
N GLU A 329 2.06 -27.48 -23.10
CA GLU A 329 1.06 -28.45 -22.64
C GLU A 329 1.67 -29.85 -22.47
N GLN A 330 2.43 -30.34 -23.46
CA GLN A 330 3.09 -31.64 -23.35
C GLN A 330 4.08 -31.71 -22.18
N GLU A 331 4.82 -30.63 -21.93
CA GLU A 331 5.73 -30.55 -20.78
C GLU A 331 5.01 -30.50 -19.43
N VAL A 332 3.84 -29.85 -19.36
CA VAL A 332 2.98 -29.83 -18.16
C VAL A 332 2.41 -31.22 -17.89
N ILE A 333 1.83 -31.87 -18.90
CA ILE A 333 1.27 -33.23 -18.81
C ILE A 333 2.35 -34.23 -18.40
N LYS A 334 3.54 -34.17 -19.01
CA LYS A 334 4.66 -35.05 -18.67
C LYS A 334 5.13 -34.87 -17.22
N ASN A 335 5.05 -33.65 -16.70
CA ASN A 335 5.49 -33.35 -15.35
C ASN A 335 4.52 -33.84 -14.27
N ASP A 336 3.21 -33.68 -14.49
CA ASP A 336 2.18 -34.18 -13.57
C ASP A 336 0.96 -34.72 -14.34
N PRO A 337 1.01 -35.98 -14.81
CA PRO A 337 -0.06 -36.55 -15.61
C PRO A 337 -1.39 -36.64 -14.84
N MET A 338 -1.33 -36.92 -13.54
CA MET A 338 -2.53 -37.11 -12.70
C MET A 338 -3.27 -35.80 -12.47
N LEU A 339 -2.52 -34.72 -12.24
CA LEU A 339 -3.10 -33.38 -12.17
C LEU A 339 -3.81 -32.97 -13.47
N CYS A 340 -3.31 -33.44 -14.62
CA CYS A 340 -3.81 -33.04 -15.94
C CYS A 340 -5.04 -33.82 -16.43
N VAL A 341 -5.39 -34.96 -15.81
CA VAL A 341 -6.53 -35.81 -16.20
C VAL A 341 -7.85 -35.03 -16.39
N PRO A 342 -8.26 -34.09 -15.50
CA PRO A 342 -9.50 -33.36 -15.69
C PRO A 342 -9.41 -32.23 -16.73
N TYR A 343 -8.23 -31.90 -17.26
CA TYR A 343 -7.98 -30.74 -18.13
C TYR A 343 -7.71 -31.17 -19.58
N THR A 344 -8.78 -31.49 -20.31
CA THR A 344 -8.77 -31.98 -21.70
C THR A 344 -9.13 -30.90 -22.73
N ASP A 345 -9.03 -31.25 -24.02
CA ASP A 345 -9.53 -30.46 -25.16
C ASP A 345 -8.93 -29.05 -25.25
N ASP A 346 -7.62 -28.97 -25.47
CA ASP A 346 -6.83 -27.75 -25.58
C ASP A 346 -6.78 -26.87 -24.31
N TYR A 347 -7.34 -27.31 -23.18
CA TYR A 347 -7.41 -26.53 -21.94
C TYR A 347 -6.06 -25.93 -21.53
N ILE A 348 -5.00 -26.75 -21.48
CA ILE A 348 -3.69 -26.29 -21.04
C ILE A 348 -3.10 -25.34 -22.09
N SER A 349 -3.26 -25.63 -23.37
CA SER A 349 -2.81 -24.75 -24.45
C SER A 349 -3.49 -23.38 -24.42
N VAL A 350 -4.82 -23.32 -24.25
CA VAL A 350 -5.55 -22.06 -24.09
C VAL A 350 -5.10 -21.32 -22.83
N LEU A 351 -4.85 -22.03 -21.73
CA LEU A 351 -4.30 -21.43 -20.51
C LEU A 351 -2.90 -20.82 -20.76
N VAL A 352 -2.04 -21.48 -21.54
CA VAL A 352 -0.73 -20.94 -21.94
C VAL A 352 -0.90 -19.66 -22.74
N ILE A 353 -1.83 -19.61 -23.69
CA ILE A 353 -2.11 -18.39 -24.46
C ILE A 353 -2.58 -17.25 -23.55
N CYS A 354 -3.51 -17.50 -22.62
CA CYS A 354 -3.94 -16.50 -21.65
C CYS A 354 -2.77 -15.93 -20.85
N LEU A 355 -1.87 -16.81 -20.36
CA LEU A 355 -0.67 -16.41 -19.63
C LEU A 355 0.29 -15.58 -20.49
N MET A 356 0.51 -15.98 -21.75
CA MET A 356 1.37 -15.25 -22.68
C MET A 356 0.87 -13.83 -22.98
N ILE A 357 -0.45 -13.67 -23.17
CA ILE A 357 -1.07 -12.36 -23.36
C ILE A 357 -0.78 -11.46 -22.14
N ASN A 358 -0.97 -11.97 -20.93
CA ASN A 358 -0.72 -11.19 -19.71
C ASN A 358 0.76 -10.86 -19.50
N ILE A 359 1.67 -11.79 -19.80
CA ILE A 359 3.11 -11.54 -19.75
C ILE A 359 3.50 -10.41 -20.73
N SER A 360 2.97 -10.45 -21.95
CA SER A 360 3.19 -9.41 -22.96
C SER A 360 2.68 -8.04 -22.48
N ARG A 361 1.45 -7.99 -21.96
CA ARG A 361 0.85 -6.76 -21.40
C ARG A 361 1.71 -6.16 -20.28
N ALA A 362 2.18 -7.00 -19.36
CA ALA A 362 3.04 -6.55 -18.25
C ALA A 362 4.39 -6.00 -18.74
N GLN A 363 5.01 -6.63 -19.76
CA GLN A 363 6.27 -6.15 -20.34
C GLN A 363 6.11 -4.80 -21.05
N ILE A 364 5.02 -4.59 -21.79
CA ILE A 364 4.73 -3.32 -22.46
C ILE A 364 4.61 -2.19 -21.44
N SER A 365 3.90 -2.41 -20.33
CA SER A 365 3.80 -1.44 -19.23
C SER A 365 5.16 -1.08 -18.64
N LEU A 366 6.02 -2.06 -18.35
CA LEU A 366 7.37 -1.82 -17.80
C LEU A 366 8.30 -1.09 -18.77
N SER A 367 8.13 -1.27 -20.08
CA SER A 367 8.93 -0.59 -21.11
C SER A 367 8.58 0.90 -21.30
N LYS A 368 7.37 1.31 -20.87
CA LYS A 368 6.97 2.72 -20.85
C LYS A 368 7.59 3.46 -19.66
N ASP A 369 7.67 2.80 -18.51
CA ASP A 369 8.27 3.35 -17.29
C ASP A 369 9.80 3.51 -17.37
N SER A 370 10.48 2.86 -18.32
CA SER A 370 11.95 2.94 -18.50
C SER A 370 12.39 3.94 -19.58
N ASN A 371 11.44 4.59 -20.26
CA ASN A 371 11.68 5.62 -21.27
C ASN A 371 11.21 7.03 -20.81
N GLN A 372 10.87 7.18 -19.53
CA GLN A 372 10.69 8.44 -18.81
C GLN A 372 11.79 8.55 -17.76
#